data_AF-A0A7S3HUN8-F1
#
_entry.id   AF-A0A7S3HUN8-F1
#
_cell.length_a   1.000
_cell.length_b   1.000
_cell.length_c   1.000
_cell.angle_alpha   90.00
_cell.angle_beta   90.00
_cell.angle_gamma   90.00
#
_symmetry.space_group_name_H-M   'P 1'
#
loop_
_entity.id
_entity.type
_entity.pdbx_description
1 polymer ?
#
loop_
_entity_poly.entity_id
_entity_poly.type
_entity_poly.pdbx_seq_one_letter_code
_entity_poly.pdbx_strand_id
1 'polypeptide(L)'
;MALLVGFFICCFSLIMAFLLVHIDRWAAKKDDVEAVVNEEEKFKMSDLKEFKGLPFWLVTASCVIVYMVIFPYIQFASDMLTERFGFGSFAGTLYALPYIISGILSPMLGFAIDKFGRRALFIMFSSV
;
A
#
# COMPACT_ATOMS: atom_id res chain seq x y z
N MET A 1 15.73 6.57 23.68
CA MET A 1 15.91 5.43 22.75
C MET A 1 15.02 5.54 21.52
N ALA A 2 13.69 5.65 21.66
CA ALA A 2 12.75 5.70 20.53
C ALA A 2 13.04 6.82 19.49
N LEU A 3 13.42 8.03 19.93
CA LEU A 3 13.73 9.14 19.02
C LEU A 3 14.99 8.91 18.16
N LEU A 4 16.02 8.29 18.73
CA LEU A 4 17.27 7.98 18.02
C LEU A 4 17.04 6.90 16.96
N VAL A 5 16.28 5.86 17.32
CA VAL A 5 15.86 4.80 16.39
C VAL A 5 14.99 5.37 15.27
N GLY A 6 14.05 6.25 15.60
CA GLY A 6 13.22 6.93 14.60
C GLY A 6 14.05 7.78 13.62
N PHE A 7 15.03 8.54 14.12
CA PHE A 7 15.92 9.33 13.27
C PHE A 7 16.70 8.46 12.28
N PHE A 8 17.26 7.33 12.74
CA PHE A 8 17.96 6.39 11.85
C PHE A 8 17.04 5.78 10.78
N ILE A 9 15.81 5.40 11.15
CA ILE A 9 14.83 4.85 10.19
C ILE A 9 14.47 5.88 9.13
N CYS A 10 14.24 7.14 9.53
CA CYS A 10 13.96 8.23 8.60
C CYS A 10 15.13 8.49 7.65
N CYS A 11 16.36 8.56 8.16
CA CYS A 11 17.55 8.73 7.33
C CYS A 11 17.74 7.57 6.34
N PHE A 12 17.55 6.33 6.80
CA PHE A 12 17.64 5.15 5.94
C PHE A 12 16.57 5.15 4.84
N SER A 13 15.33 5.50 5.19
CA SER A 13 14.23 5.65 4.22
C SER A 13 14.55 6.72 3.16
N LEU A 14 15.13 7.84 3.57
CA LEU A 14 15.52 8.93 2.67
C LEU A 14 16.63 8.48 1.69
N ILE A 15 17.62 7.73 2.19
CA ILE A 15 18.70 7.17 1.36
C ILE A 15 18.13 6.17 0.34
N MET A 16 17.22 5.29 0.75
CA MET A 16 16.56 4.33 -0.15
C MET A 16 15.72 5.02 -1.22
N ALA A 17 15.01 6.09 -0.86
CA ALA A 17 14.26 6.89 -1.83
C ALA A 17 15.20 7.52 -2.89
N PHE A 18 16.36 8.06 -2.48
CA PHE A 18 17.35 8.56 -3.43
C PHE A 18 17.93 7.46 -4.33
N LEU A 19 18.20 6.28 -3.79
CA LEU A 19 18.67 5.13 -4.58
C LEU A 19 17.64 4.68 -5.61
N LEU A 20 16.36 4.60 -5.24
CA LEU A 20 15.28 4.27 -6.17
C LEU A 20 15.19 5.29 -7.31
N VAL A 21 15.22 6.59 -7.00
CA VAL A 21 15.24 7.65 -8.04
C VAL A 21 16.44 7.51 -8.96
N HIS A 22 17.60 7.13 -8.43
CA HIS A 22 18.79 6.93 -9.24
C HIS A 22 18.68 5.70 -10.15
N ILE A 23 18.14 4.59 -9.63
CA ILE A 23 17.89 3.36 -10.37
C ILE A 23 16.83 3.57 -11.44
N ASP A 24 15.71 4.23 -11.14
CA ASP A 24 14.66 4.54 -12.12
C ASP A 24 15.21 5.41 -13.26
N ARG A 25 16.01 6.44 -12.93
CA ARG A 25 16.68 7.26 -13.94
C ARG A 25 17.71 6.49 -14.76
N TRP A 26 18.36 5.50 -14.16
CA TRP A 26 19.34 4.67 -14.86
C TRP A 26 18.67 3.63 -15.76
N ALA A 27 17.60 2.98 -15.29
CA ALA A 27 16.78 2.06 -16.06
C ALA A 27 16.13 2.78 -17.25
N ALA A 28 15.52 3.95 -17.01
CA ALA A 28 14.94 4.79 -18.07
C ALA A 28 15.96 5.23 -19.14
N LYS A 29 17.26 5.33 -18.79
CA LYS A 29 18.32 5.62 -19.76
C LYS A 29 18.84 4.39 -20.49
N LYS A 30 18.74 3.21 -19.88
CA LYS A 30 19.33 1.97 -20.39
C LYS A 30 18.41 1.24 -21.36
N ASP A 31 17.11 1.42 -21.23
CA ASP A 31 16.15 0.73 -22.09
C ASP A 31 15.93 1.38 -23.46
N ASP A 32 16.36 2.62 -23.75
CA ASP A 32 16.15 3.39 -25.02
C ASP A 32 14.71 3.38 -25.60
N VAL A 33 13.79 2.71 -24.91
CA VAL A 33 12.45 3.16 -24.67
C VAL A 33 12.68 4.52 -24.03
N GLU A 34 12.68 5.58 -24.84
CA GLU A 34 11.93 6.79 -24.47
C GLU A 34 10.84 6.24 -23.59
N ALA A 35 10.89 6.51 -22.28
CA ALA A 35 9.76 6.23 -21.46
C ALA A 35 8.63 6.84 -22.28
N VAL A 36 7.82 5.99 -22.90
CA VAL A 36 6.50 6.34 -23.32
C VAL A 36 5.79 6.46 -21.95
N VAL A 37 6.22 7.42 -21.13
CA VAL A 37 5.43 8.59 -20.84
C VAL A 37 4.71 8.94 -22.14
N ASN A 38 3.71 8.10 -22.46
CA ASN A 38 2.53 8.53 -23.16
C ASN A 38 2.28 9.88 -22.52
N GLU A 39 2.11 10.94 -23.30
CA GLU A 39 1.86 12.26 -22.69
C GLU A 39 0.58 12.27 -21.82
N GLU A 40 -0.15 11.15 -21.76
CA GLU A 40 -1.14 10.73 -20.75
C GLU A 40 -0.59 10.52 -19.32
N GLU A 41 0.71 10.30 -19.11
CA GLU A 41 1.37 10.12 -17.79
C GLU A 41 1.98 11.41 -17.23
N LYS A 42 1.97 12.51 -17.99
CA LYS A 42 2.11 13.82 -17.36
C LYS A 42 0.83 14.06 -16.59
N PHE A 43 0.85 13.79 -15.29
CA PHE A 43 -0.26 14.01 -14.36
C PHE A 43 -0.74 15.47 -14.45
N LYS A 44 -1.62 15.77 -15.40
CA LYS A 44 -2.26 17.06 -15.51
C LYS A 44 -3.45 16.99 -14.55
N MET A 45 -3.62 18.03 -13.74
CA MET A 45 -4.81 18.19 -12.89
C MET A 45 -6.12 18.18 -13.70
N SER A 46 -6.06 18.28 -15.03
CA SER A 46 -7.18 18.08 -15.95
C SER A 46 -7.55 16.60 -16.17
N ASP A 47 -6.61 15.66 -16.08
CA ASP A 47 -6.85 14.23 -16.34
C ASP A 47 -7.68 13.60 -15.20
N LEU A 48 -7.56 14.14 -13.98
CA LEU A 48 -8.44 13.83 -12.83
C LEU A 48 -9.93 14.07 -13.13
N LYS A 49 -10.25 14.99 -14.04
CA LYS A 49 -11.63 15.24 -14.51
C LYS A 49 -12.00 14.45 -15.76
N GLU A 50 -11.02 13.87 -16.45
CA GLU A 50 -11.18 13.10 -17.69
C GLU A 50 -11.34 11.60 -17.43
N PHE A 51 -10.86 11.10 -16.28
CA PHE A 51 -11.28 9.82 -15.70
C PHE A 51 -12.73 9.87 -15.16
N LYS A 52 -13.70 10.20 -16.02
CA LYS A 52 -15.15 10.07 -15.74
C LYS A 52 -15.64 8.61 -15.84
N GLY A 53 -14.77 7.64 -15.61
CA GLY A 53 -15.18 6.25 -15.50
C GLY A 53 -15.76 5.98 -14.11
N LEU A 54 -17.04 5.58 -14.03
CA LEU A 54 -17.61 4.90 -12.87
C LEU A 54 -16.66 3.88 -12.22
N PRO A 55 -15.94 3.02 -12.97
CA PRO A 55 -15.02 2.05 -12.36
C PRO A 55 -13.86 2.70 -11.58
N PHE A 56 -13.31 3.82 -12.05
CA PHE A 56 -12.20 4.48 -11.36
C PHE A 56 -12.65 5.09 -10.03
N TRP A 57 -13.80 5.76 -10.02
CA TRP A 57 -14.38 6.34 -8.81
C TRP A 57 -14.82 5.27 -7.81
N LEU A 58 -15.34 4.13 -8.28
CA LEU A 58 -15.68 2.99 -7.43
C LEU A 58 -14.45 2.40 -6.73
N VAL A 59 -13.37 2.17 -7.46
CA VAL A 59 -12.11 1.65 -6.90
C VAL A 59 -11.49 2.66 -5.93
N THR A 60 -11.52 3.94 -6.26
CA THR A 60 -10.99 4.99 -5.37
C THR A 60 -11.80 5.07 -4.08
N ALA A 61 -13.13 5.05 -4.18
CA ALA A 61 -14.02 5.08 -3.02
C ALA A 61 -13.85 3.83 -2.13
N SER A 62 -13.71 2.64 -2.71
CA SER A 62 -13.46 1.41 -1.94
C SER A 62 -12.12 1.47 -1.21
N CYS A 63 -11.06 1.96 -1.86
CA CYS A 63 -9.76 2.19 -1.22
C CYS A 63 -9.87 3.15 -0.03
N VAL A 64 -10.59 4.25 -0.18
CA VAL A 64 -10.79 5.23 0.91
C VAL A 64 -11.58 4.61 2.06
N ILE A 65 -12.70 3.93 1.80
CA ILE A 65 -13.54 3.31 2.84
C ILE A 65 -12.75 2.26 3.63
N VAL A 66 -12.00 1.41 2.94
CA VAL A 66 -11.15 0.39 3.59
C VAL A 66 -10.13 1.05 4.52
N TYR A 67 -9.46 2.10 4.07
CA TYR A 67 -8.53 2.86 4.93
C TYR A 67 -9.24 3.54 6.12
N MET A 68 -10.44 4.06 5.92
CA MET A 68 -11.26 4.68 6.96
C MET A 68 -11.73 3.69 8.03
N VAL A 69 -11.86 2.40 7.71
CA VAL A 69 -12.20 1.36 8.69
C VAL A 69 -10.96 0.81 9.38
N ILE A 70 -9.86 0.64 8.64
CA ILE A 70 -8.60 0.10 9.18
C ILE A 70 -8.01 1.04 10.23
N PHE A 71 -8.00 2.35 10.00
CA PHE A 71 -7.41 3.32 10.92
C PHE A 71 -8.03 3.33 12.33
N PRO A 72 -9.35 3.46 12.51
CA PRO A 72 -9.97 3.34 13.82
C PRO A 72 -9.84 1.93 14.39
N TYR A 73 -9.90 0.87 13.56
CA TYR A 73 -9.65 -0.50 14.04
C TYR A 73 -8.27 -0.61 14.71
N ILE A 74 -7.24 -0.03 14.08
CA ILE A 74 -5.88 0.00 14.64
C ILE A 74 -5.82 0.73 15.99
N GLN A 75 -6.52 1.86 16.11
CA GLN A 75 -6.51 2.64 17.35
C GLN A 75 -7.28 1.97 18.48
N PHE A 76 -8.44 1.36 18.19
CA PHE A 76 -9.33 0.83 19.22
C PHE A 76 -9.14 -0.66 19.52
N ALA A 77 -8.51 -1.45 18.64
CA ALA A 77 -8.37 -2.89 18.84
C ALA A 77 -7.55 -3.24 20.09
N SER A 78 -6.44 -2.53 20.34
CA SER A 78 -5.58 -2.78 21.49
C SER A 78 -6.28 -2.44 22.82
N ASP A 79 -7.00 -1.33 22.87
CA ASP A 79 -7.73 -0.89 24.06
C ASP A 79 -8.92 -1.82 24.36
N MET A 80 -9.68 -2.21 23.33
CA MET A 80 -10.80 -3.15 23.48
C MET A 80 -10.34 -4.53 23.99
N LEU A 81 -9.23 -5.06 23.48
CA LEU A 81 -8.68 -6.35 23.90
C LEU A 81 -8.17 -6.33 25.35
N THR A 82 -7.62 -5.20 25.79
CA THR A 82 -7.11 -5.04 27.16
C THR A 82 -8.27 -4.86 28.15
N GLU A 83 -9.25 -4.01 27.83
CA GLU A 83 -10.33 -3.63 28.74
C GLU A 83 -11.44 -4.70 28.84
N ARG A 84 -11.77 -5.39 27.73
CA ARG A 84 -12.84 -6.41 27.73
C ARG A 84 -12.39 -7.82 28.08
N PHE A 85 -11.17 -8.19 27.72
CA PHE A 85 -10.68 -9.57 27.88
C PHE A 85 -9.58 -9.73 28.93
N GLY A 86 -9.08 -8.64 29.54
CA GLY A 86 -8.04 -8.70 30.57
C GLY A 86 -6.69 -9.24 30.08
N PHE A 87 -6.51 -9.34 28.76
CA PHE A 87 -5.29 -9.86 28.13
C PHE A 87 -4.19 -8.79 28.11
N GLY A 88 -3.55 -8.53 29.26
CA GLY A 88 -2.53 -7.48 29.39
C GLY A 88 -1.46 -7.48 28.31
N SER A 89 -0.56 -8.48 28.29
CA SER A 89 0.56 -8.51 27.33
C SER A 89 0.23 -9.22 26.01
N PHE A 90 -0.93 -9.89 25.91
CA PHE A 90 -1.33 -10.70 24.74
C PHE A 90 -2.12 -9.89 23.69
N ALA A 91 -2.69 -8.74 24.09
CA ALA A 91 -3.36 -7.80 23.18
C ALA A 91 -2.43 -7.30 22.06
N GLY A 92 -1.16 -7.02 22.37
CA GLY A 92 -0.16 -6.59 21.38
C GLY A 92 0.16 -7.65 20.33
N THR A 93 0.16 -8.94 20.72
CA THR A 93 0.38 -10.05 19.77
C THR A 93 -0.81 -10.22 18.84
N LEU A 94 -2.04 -10.12 19.36
CA LEU A 94 -3.25 -10.17 18.53
C LEU A 94 -3.37 -8.99 17.57
N TYR A 95 -2.93 -7.80 18.00
CA TYR A 95 -2.81 -6.63 17.13
C TYR A 95 -1.83 -6.85 15.97
N ALA A 96 -0.71 -7.52 16.21
CA ALA A 96 0.31 -7.79 15.19
C ALA A 96 -0.07 -8.92 14.20
N LEU A 97 -0.96 -9.83 14.58
CA LEU A 97 -1.38 -10.96 13.74
C LEU A 97 -1.85 -10.57 12.32
N PRO A 98 -2.81 -9.64 12.14
CA PRO A 98 -3.26 -9.26 10.80
C PRO A 98 -2.14 -8.67 9.93
N TYR A 99 -1.18 -7.95 10.53
CA TYR A 99 -0.02 -7.43 9.81
C TYR A 99 0.94 -8.53 9.36
N ILE A 100 1.20 -9.52 10.20
CA ILE A 100 2.07 -10.65 9.87
C ILE A 100 1.43 -11.50 8.77
N ILE A 101 0.13 -11.78 8.90
CA ILE A 101 -0.64 -12.51 7.88
C ILE A 101 -0.58 -11.76 6.54
N SER A 102 -0.82 -10.45 6.55
CA SER A 102 -0.72 -9.61 5.35
C SER A 102 0.69 -9.58 4.76
N GLY A 103 1.73 -9.49 5.60
CA GLY A 103 3.12 -9.50 5.15
C GLY A 103 3.54 -10.79 4.46
N ILE A 104 2.97 -11.94 4.88
CA ILE A 104 3.23 -13.25 4.25
C ILE A 104 2.36 -13.46 3.02
N LEU A 105 1.07 -13.08 3.08
CA LEU A 105 0.17 -13.26 1.93
C LEU A 105 0.46 -12.30 0.78
N SER A 106 0.93 -11.07 1.04
CA SER A 106 1.21 -10.06 0.01
C SER A 106 2.15 -10.55 -1.10
N PRO A 107 3.34 -11.13 -0.81
CA PRO A 107 4.20 -11.68 -1.86
C PRO A 107 3.61 -12.92 -2.53
N MET A 108 2.86 -13.75 -1.79
CA MET A 108 2.27 -14.98 -2.33
C MET A 108 1.13 -14.68 -3.31
N LEU A 109 0.24 -13.76 -2.94
CA LEU A 109 -0.83 -13.27 -3.80
C LEU A 109 -0.29 -12.41 -4.93
N GLY A 110 0.72 -11.57 -4.68
CA GLY A 110 1.39 -10.78 -5.72
C GLY A 110 1.97 -11.67 -6.83
N PHE A 111 2.71 -12.72 -6.44
CA PHE A 111 3.24 -13.69 -7.40
C PHE A 111 2.14 -14.45 -8.16
N ALA A 112 1.05 -14.82 -7.48
CA ALA A 112 -0.09 -15.45 -8.15
C ALA A 112 -0.74 -14.51 -9.16
N ILE A 113 -1.00 -13.25 -8.79
CA ILE A 113 -1.64 -12.24 -9.64
C ILE A 113 -0.77 -11.95 -10.88
N ASP A 114 0.54 -11.79 -10.70
CA ASP A 114 1.46 -11.52 -11.81
C ASP A 114 1.58 -12.70 -12.78
N LYS A 115 1.46 -13.96 -12.29
CA LYS A 115 1.45 -15.14 -13.16
C LYS A 115 0.15 -15.29 -13.97
N PHE A 116 -0.98 -14.88 -13.42
CA PHE A 116 -2.29 -15.03 -14.09
C PHE A 116 -2.67 -13.85 -15.01
N GLY A 117 -1.97 -12.71 -14.92
CA GLY A 117 -2.08 -11.61 -15.89
C GLY A 117 -3.45 -10.90 -15.96
N ARG A 118 -4.39 -11.17 -15.03
CA ARG A 118 -5.77 -10.67 -15.03
C ARG A 118 -6.12 -9.88 -13.77
N ARG A 119 -5.40 -8.77 -13.53
CA ARG A 119 -5.57 -7.89 -12.35
C ARG A 119 -7.04 -7.47 -12.12
N ALA A 120 -7.81 -7.24 -13.19
CA ALA A 120 -9.22 -6.85 -13.11
C ALA A 120 -10.14 -7.95 -12.54
N LEU A 121 -9.88 -9.24 -12.80
CA LEU A 121 -10.68 -10.34 -12.25
C LEU A 121 -10.43 -10.53 -10.74
N PHE A 122 -9.22 -10.25 -10.27
CA PHE A 122 -8.91 -10.29 -8.84
C PHE A 122 -9.60 -9.17 -8.06
N ILE A 123 -9.73 -7.97 -8.64
CA ILE A 123 -10.50 -6.88 -8.05
C ILE A 123 -11.99 -7.27 -7.94
N MET A 124 -12.54 -7.91 -8.97
CA MET A 124 -13.92 -8.42 -8.96
C MET A 124 -14.13 -9.50 -7.88
N PHE A 125 -13.17 -10.43 -7.73
CA PHE A 125 -13.22 -11.46 -6.68
C PHE A 125 -13.07 -10.89 -5.27
N SER A 126 -12.30 -9.82 -5.07
CA SER A 126 -12.19 -9.15 -3.77
C SER A 126 -13.46 -8.38 -3.39
N SER A 127 -14.33 -8.08 -4.34
CA SER A 127 -15.56 -7.31 -4.13
C SER A 127 -16.79 -8.19 -3.84
N VAL A 128 -16.61 -9.50 -3.75
CA VAL A 128 -17.63 -10.50 -3.34
C VAL A 128 -17.15 -11.18 -2.07
#